data_AF-A0A561E5G3-F1
#
_entry.id   AF-A0A561E5G3-F1
#
_cell.length_a   1.000
_cell.length_b   1.000
_cell.length_c   1.000
_cell.angle_alpha   90.00
_cell.angle_beta   90.00
_cell.angle_gamma   90.00
#
_symmetry.space_group_name_H-M   'P 1'
#
loop_
_entity.id
_entity.type
_entity.pdbx_description
1 polymer ?
#
loop_
_entity_poly.entity_id
_entity_poly.type
_entity_poly.pdbx_seq_one_letter_code
_entity_poly.pdbx_strand_id
1 'polypeptide(L)'
;MNNAFTRTLAALGLALLLPGLAAHADERSFKLSAGDPIDAPGPQGAKLFAEHLKEGSGGALNVKVFPSAMLGNDVQMLGALPAGTIEFALVGAPTLVGLVKEFGVLDLPYQFNSTAEVDAMLDGPMGQQLLAKLEAKGLVGLGFWEIGFRNLTNSKRPIDKWEDLKGLKIRTVQSPVFRTFFDHLGANAQPMPINEVFSALEMHAIDGQENPISLIATQRYNEVQKYLTLSEHIYTAYVLLMSKKTWDSLDDAQRAQVRKAAEQARGEQRELARKANSEKLAELKDSGMQVNALSDEQRQRFVDQAKVVTEQVSGSIDAEFVSAWQTELQRLRGAN
;
A
#
# COMPACT_ATOMS: atom_id res chain seq x y z
N MET A 1 -60.63 -33.95 -65.53
CA MET A 1 -60.92 -32.61 -64.97
C MET A 1 -60.83 -32.74 -63.45
N ASN A 2 -59.64 -32.49 -62.90
CA ASN A 2 -59.28 -31.30 -62.11
C ASN A 2 -59.71 -31.46 -60.64
N ASN A 3 -58.90 -31.28 -59.59
CA ASN A 3 -57.49 -30.92 -59.44
C ASN A 3 -57.07 -31.45 -58.05
N ALA A 4 -55.86 -32.00 -57.95
CA ALA A 4 -55.13 -32.05 -56.69
C ALA A 4 -54.76 -30.61 -56.27
N PHE A 5 -54.60 -30.34 -54.97
CA PHE A 5 -53.35 -29.84 -54.38
C PHE A 5 -53.52 -29.39 -52.91
N THR A 6 -52.62 -29.94 -52.09
CA THR A 6 -51.97 -29.38 -50.89
C THR A 6 -52.78 -28.92 -49.67
N ARG A 7 -52.59 -29.71 -48.61
CA ARG A 7 -52.63 -29.36 -47.20
C ARG A 7 -51.65 -28.22 -46.90
N THR A 8 -52.11 -27.16 -46.25
CA THR A 8 -51.24 -26.21 -45.53
C THR A 8 -51.75 -26.08 -44.10
N LEU A 9 -51.16 -26.86 -43.19
CA LEU A 9 -51.31 -26.67 -41.75
C LEU A 9 -50.54 -25.39 -41.38
N ALA A 10 -51.28 -24.37 -40.95
CA ALA A 10 -50.70 -23.18 -40.33
C ALA A 10 -50.10 -23.58 -38.97
N ALA A 11 -48.77 -23.78 -38.93
CA ALA A 11 -48.02 -23.84 -37.69
C ALA A 11 -47.91 -22.42 -37.13
N LEU A 12 -48.80 -22.07 -36.20
CA LEU A 12 -48.65 -20.90 -35.34
C LEU A 12 -47.42 -21.15 -34.44
N GLY A 13 -46.26 -20.66 -34.87
CA GLY A 13 -45.05 -20.63 -34.06
C GLY A 13 -45.25 -19.67 -32.89
N LEU A 14 -45.66 -20.21 -31.74
CA LEU A 14 -45.65 -19.51 -30.47
C LEU A 14 -44.18 -19.27 -30.09
N ALA A 15 -43.64 -18.12 -30.46
CA ALA A 15 -42.37 -17.64 -29.93
C ALA A 15 -42.55 -17.42 -28.42
N LEU A 16 -42.19 -18.43 -27.63
CA LEU A 16 -41.94 -18.28 -26.20
C LEU A 16 -40.76 -17.32 -26.06
N LEU A 17 -41.08 -16.03 -25.96
CA LEU A 17 -40.23 -15.05 -25.29
C LEU A 17 -40.13 -15.52 -23.84
N LEU A 18 -39.18 -16.42 -23.58
CA LEU A 18 -38.64 -16.59 -22.24
C LEU A 18 -38.12 -15.20 -21.86
N PRO A 19 -38.71 -14.50 -20.88
CA PRO A 19 -38.01 -13.37 -20.30
C PRO A 19 -36.69 -13.97 -19.81
N GLY A 20 -35.59 -13.54 -20.41
CA GLY A 20 -34.28 -13.88 -19.91
C GLY A 20 -34.30 -13.48 -18.44
N LEU A 21 -34.33 -14.48 -17.56
CA LEU A 21 -33.85 -14.35 -16.20
C LEU A 21 -32.37 -14.02 -16.35
N ALA A 22 -32.06 -12.77 -16.70
CA ALA A 22 -30.88 -12.14 -16.20
C ALA A 22 -31.08 -12.24 -14.69
N ALA A 23 -30.43 -13.23 -14.09
CA ALA A 23 -30.22 -13.24 -12.66
C ALA A 23 -29.62 -11.87 -12.37
N HIS A 24 -30.43 -10.95 -11.86
CA HIS A 24 -29.93 -9.74 -11.24
C HIS A 24 -29.14 -10.26 -10.05
N ALA A 25 -27.85 -10.50 -10.25
CA ALA A 25 -26.93 -10.71 -9.16
C ALA A 25 -27.13 -9.51 -8.23
N ASP A 26 -27.46 -9.78 -6.97
CA ASP A 26 -27.74 -8.71 -6.00
C ASP A 26 -26.58 -7.72 -6.02
N GLU A 27 -26.88 -6.48 -6.42
CA GLU A 27 -25.87 -5.44 -6.53
C GLU A 27 -25.30 -5.16 -5.13
N ARG A 28 -23.99 -5.36 -4.98
CA ARG A 28 -23.28 -5.08 -3.72
C ARG A 28 -22.48 -3.80 -3.89
N SER A 29 -22.63 -2.90 -2.93
CA SER A 29 -21.84 -1.68 -2.83
C SER A 29 -20.93 -1.75 -1.60
N PHE A 30 -19.65 -1.52 -1.82
CA PHE A 30 -18.61 -1.59 -0.81
C PHE A 30 -17.92 -0.24 -0.63
N LYS A 31 -17.39 0.02 0.57
CA LYS A 31 -16.53 1.18 0.87
C LYS A 31 -15.08 0.73 0.86
N LEU A 32 -14.22 1.48 0.16
CA LEU A 32 -12.77 1.36 0.24
C LEU A 32 -12.21 2.64 0.86
N SER A 33 -11.59 2.51 2.02
CA SER A 33 -10.97 3.63 2.74
C SER A 33 -9.47 3.71 2.49
N ALA A 34 -8.92 4.91 2.30
CA ALA A 34 -7.49 5.15 2.13
C ALA A 34 -7.06 6.45 2.84
N GLY A 35 -5.88 6.44 3.46
CA GLY A 35 -5.39 7.57 4.27
C GLY A 35 -4.93 8.77 3.44
N ASP A 36 -4.43 8.53 2.23
CA ASP A 36 -3.77 9.54 1.41
C ASP A 36 -4.74 10.40 0.57
N PRO A 37 -4.29 11.58 0.08
CA PRO A 37 -5.04 12.40 -0.86
C PRO A 37 -5.46 11.67 -2.13
N ILE A 38 -6.56 12.11 -2.74
CA ILE A 38 -7.18 11.46 -3.91
C ILE A 38 -6.28 11.41 -5.15
N ASP A 39 -5.31 12.30 -5.25
CA ASP A 39 -4.30 12.42 -6.30
C ASP A 39 -3.02 11.61 -6.00
N ALA A 40 -2.88 11.04 -4.80
CA ALA A 40 -1.79 10.14 -4.48
C ALA A 40 -1.94 8.79 -5.22
N PRO A 41 -0.83 8.09 -5.53
CA PRO A 41 -0.87 6.84 -6.28
C PRO A 41 -1.73 5.74 -5.65
N GLY A 42 -1.81 5.68 -4.31
CA GLY A 42 -2.62 4.69 -3.60
C GLY A 42 -4.12 4.83 -3.91
N PRO A 43 -4.77 5.95 -3.58
CA PRO A 43 -6.16 6.22 -3.95
C PRO A 43 -6.46 6.19 -5.45
N GLN A 44 -5.51 6.53 -6.32
CA GLN A 44 -5.64 6.30 -7.76
C GLN A 44 -5.73 4.81 -8.10
N GLY A 45 -4.86 3.98 -7.53
CA GLY A 45 -4.96 2.52 -7.64
C GLY A 45 -6.27 1.96 -7.09
N ALA A 46 -6.79 2.54 -6.00
CA ALA A 46 -8.07 2.13 -5.44
C ALA A 46 -9.26 2.41 -6.38
N LYS A 47 -9.19 3.48 -7.19
CA LYS A 47 -10.17 3.75 -8.26
C LYS A 47 -10.06 2.72 -9.38
N LEU A 48 -8.86 2.41 -9.82
CA LEU A 48 -8.62 1.36 -10.83
C LEU A 48 -9.18 0.02 -10.34
N PHE A 49 -8.94 -0.34 -9.08
CA PHE A 49 -9.55 -1.53 -8.46
C PHE A 49 -11.09 -1.51 -8.53
N ALA A 50 -11.70 -0.36 -8.19
CA ALA A 50 -13.16 -0.21 -8.26
C ALA A 50 -13.69 -0.37 -9.70
N GLU A 51 -12.99 0.18 -10.69
CA GLU A 51 -13.31 0.08 -12.11
C GLU A 51 -13.18 -1.36 -12.61
N HIS A 52 -12.02 -2.00 -12.41
CA HIS A 52 -11.77 -3.40 -12.78
C HIS A 52 -12.77 -4.36 -12.13
N LEU A 53 -13.14 -4.14 -10.87
CA LEU A 53 -14.11 -4.98 -10.17
C LEU A 53 -15.53 -4.80 -10.72
N LYS A 54 -15.93 -3.56 -11.01
CA LYS A 54 -17.23 -3.27 -11.61
C LYS A 54 -17.34 -3.91 -12.99
N GLU A 55 -16.33 -3.74 -13.84
CA GLU A 55 -16.31 -4.31 -15.19
C GLU A 55 -16.29 -5.84 -15.15
N GLY A 56 -15.38 -6.42 -14.36
CA GLY A 56 -15.22 -7.87 -14.23
C GLY A 56 -16.43 -8.58 -13.61
N SER A 57 -17.27 -7.86 -12.87
CA SER A 57 -18.51 -8.38 -12.28
C SER A 57 -19.78 -8.04 -13.07
N GLY A 58 -19.67 -7.39 -14.23
CA GLY A 58 -20.84 -6.94 -15.00
C GLY A 58 -21.71 -5.92 -14.24
N GLY A 59 -21.10 -5.16 -13.33
CA GLY A 59 -21.77 -4.18 -12.49
C GLY A 59 -22.35 -4.71 -11.18
N ALA A 60 -22.19 -6.00 -10.86
CA ALA A 60 -22.73 -6.59 -9.64
C ALA A 60 -21.95 -6.20 -8.37
N LEU A 61 -20.64 -5.93 -8.49
CA LEU A 61 -19.77 -5.55 -7.37
C LEU A 61 -19.26 -4.13 -7.61
N ASN A 62 -19.70 -3.18 -6.79
CA ASN A 62 -19.35 -1.77 -6.88
C ASN A 62 -18.56 -1.34 -5.65
N VAL A 63 -17.55 -0.49 -5.85
CA VAL A 63 -16.71 0.05 -4.77
C VAL A 63 -16.74 1.57 -4.82
N LYS A 64 -17.01 2.20 -3.68
CA LYS A 64 -16.86 3.64 -3.49
C LYS A 64 -15.59 3.91 -2.68
N VAL A 65 -14.67 4.69 -3.27
CA VAL A 65 -13.39 5.07 -2.65
C VAL A 65 -13.55 6.31 -1.78
N PHE A 66 -13.05 6.25 -0.56
CA PHE A 66 -13.02 7.32 0.44
C PHE A 66 -11.55 7.64 0.79
N PRO A 67 -10.94 8.64 0.13
CA PRO A 67 -9.55 9.02 0.36
C PRO A 67 -9.40 9.89 1.62
N SER A 68 -8.19 10.39 1.87
CA SER A 68 -7.88 11.44 2.85
C SER A 68 -8.34 11.12 4.26
N ALA A 69 -8.29 9.84 4.64
CA ALA A 69 -8.73 9.36 5.95
C ALA A 69 -10.19 9.73 6.29
N MET A 70 -11.07 9.91 5.29
CA MET A 70 -12.48 10.28 5.49
C MET A 70 -13.25 9.29 6.39
N LEU A 71 -12.85 8.01 6.42
CA LEU A 71 -13.45 6.97 7.26
C LEU A 71 -12.52 6.55 8.43
N GLY A 72 -11.51 7.36 8.76
CA GLY A 72 -10.54 7.13 9.82
C GLY A 72 -9.10 7.02 9.29
N ASN A 73 -8.10 7.03 10.17
CA ASN A 73 -6.71 6.73 9.80
C ASN A 73 -6.45 5.22 9.64
N ASP A 74 -5.30 4.82 9.09
CA ASP A 74 -4.94 3.41 8.86
C ASP A 74 -5.22 2.49 10.05
N VAL A 75 -4.87 2.90 11.28
CA VAL A 75 -5.10 2.08 12.48
C VAL A 75 -6.59 1.94 12.81
N GLN A 76 -7.36 3.02 12.66
CA GLN A 76 -8.82 2.98 12.80
C GLN A 76 -9.47 2.10 11.71
N MET A 77 -8.99 2.18 10.47
CA MET A 77 -9.46 1.33 9.37
C MET A 77 -9.20 -0.16 9.66
N LEU A 78 -8.01 -0.50 10.15
CA LEU A 78 -7.66 -1.86 10.56
C LEU A 78 -8.57 -2.39 11.67
N GLY A 79 -8.99 -1.53 12.61
CA GLY A 79 -9.97 -1.88 13.65
C GLY A 79 -11.41 -2.03 13.14
N ALA A 80 -11.76 -1.34 12.05
CA ALA A 80 -13.11 -1.32 11.47
C ALA A 80 -13.37 -2.52 10.53
N LEU A 81 -12.35 -3.00 9.83
CA LEU A 81 -12.45 -4.10 8.86
C LEU A 81 -13.04 -5.40 9.46
N PRO A 82 -12.63 -5.91 10.64
CA PRO A 82 -13.16 -7.19 11.14
C PRO A 82 -14.67 -7.16 11.40
N ALA A 83 -15.22 -6.00 11.79
CA ALA A 83 -16.65 -5.82 12.00
C ALA A 83 -17.45 -5.70 10.68
N GLY A 84 -16.76 -5.41 9.57
CA GLY A 84 -17.34 -5.12 8.26
C GLY A 84 -18.03 -3.76 8.21
N THR A 85 -17.62 -2.79 9.04
CA THR A 85 -18.15 -1.41 8.98
C THR A 85 -17.52 -0.61 7.84
N ILE A 86 -16.35 -1.02 7.37
CA ILE A 86 -15.80 -0.75 6.04
C ILE A 86 -15.40 -2.10 5.43
N GLU A 87 -15.55 -2.27 4.13
CA GLU A 87 -15.34 -3.57 3.49
C GLU A 87 -13.94 -3.71 2.93
N PHE A 88 -13.35 -2.61 2.44
CA PHE A 88 -11.97 -2.55 1.99
C PHE A 88 -11.21 -1.40 2.67
N ALA A 89 -9.90 -1.60 2.84
CA ALA A 89 -8.98 -0.52 3.16
C ALA A 89 -7.67 -0.69 2.40
N LEU A 90 -7.06 0.43 2.00
CA LEU A 90 -5.69 0.49 1.54
C LEU A 90 -4.87 1.18 2.62
N VAL A 91 -3.96 0.42 3.25
CA VAL A 91 -3.16 0.90 4.38
C VAL A 91 -1.68 0.74 4.12
N GLY A 92 -0.83 1.57 4.73
CA GLY A 92 0.61 1.36 4.72
C GLY A 92 0.96 0.10 5.52
N ALA A 93 1.72 -0.82 4.94
CA ALA A 93 2.16 -2.05 5.59
C ALA A 93 2.79 -1.87 7.00
N PRO A 94 3.53 -0.77 7.31
CA PRO A 94 4.09 -0.57 8.64
C PRO A 94 3.03 -0.52 9.76
N THR A 95 1.79 -0.13 9.44
CA THR A 95 0.69 -0.07 10.43
C THR A 95 0.17 -1.46 10.81
N LEU A 96 0.48 -2.50 10.03
CA LEU A 96 0.10 -3.89 10.30
C LEU A 96 0.99 -4.55 11.36
N VAL A 97 2.17 -4.00 11.68
CA VAL A 97 3.12 -4.58 12.64
C VAL A 97 2.49 -4.75 14.03
N GLY A 98 1.59 -3.85 14.43
CA GLY A 98 0.85 -3.95 15.69
C GLY A 98 -0.15 -5.13 15.73
N LEU A 99 -0.60 -5.62 14.57
CA LEU A 99 -1.52 -6.76 14.44
C LEU A 99 -0.79 -8.07 14.19
N VAL A 100 0.20 -8.05 13.30
CA VAL A 100 1.01 -9.20 12.86
C VAL A 100 2.48 -8.77 12.83
N LYS A 101 3.27 -9.19 13.81
CA LYS A 101 4.65 -8.73 14.02
C LYS A 101 5.55 -9.01 12.82
N GLU A 102 5.27 -10.09 12.08
CA GLU A 102 6.00 -10.51 10.89
C GLU A 102 5.97 -9.49 9.76
N PHE A 103 4.99 -8.58 9.71
CA PHE A 103 5.04 -7.45 8.78
C PHE A 103 6.25 -6.53 9.03
N GLY A 104 6.85 -6.58 10.23
CA GLY A 104 8.04 -5.81 10.57
C GLY A 104 9.27 -6.19 9.73
N VAL A 105 9.28 -7.35 9.06
CA VAL A 105 10.35 -7.68 8.11
C VAL A 105 10.37 -6.74 6.91
N LEU A 106 9.24 -6.12 6.54
CA LEU A 106 9.17 -5.15 5.43
C LEU A 106 9.81 -3.81 5.78
N ASP A 107 9.81 -3.48 7.06
CA ASP A 107 10.27 -2.20 7.57
C ASP A 107 11.80 -2.20 7.85
N LEU A 108 12.49 -3.32 7.59
CA LEU A 108 13.92 -3.41 7.83
C LEU A 108 14.70 -2.44 6.93
N PRO A 109 15.53 -1.56 7.52
CA PRO A 109 16.21 -0.51 6.78
C PRO A 109 17.28 -1.06 5.83
N TYR A 110 17.35 -0.46 4.63
CA TYR A 110 18.27 -0.79 3.53
C TYR A 110 18.26 -2.26 3.07
N GLN A 111 17.18 -3.00 3.35
CA GLN A 111 17.14 -4.42 3.00
C GLN A 111 16.96 -4.66 1.50
N PHE A 112 16.35 -3.75 0.74
CA PHE A 112 16.06 -3.92 -0.69
C PHE A 112 16.93 -3.01 -1.55
N ASN A 113 17.43 -3.54 -2.67
CA ASN A 113 18.26 -2.78 -3.61
C ASN A 113 17.48 -2.22 -4.79
N SER A 114 16.30 -2.78 -5.10
CA SER A 114 15.49 -2.37 -6.25
C SER A 114 14.01 -2.70 -6.07
N THR A 115 13.15 -2.04 -6.82
CA THR A 115 11.72 -2.37 -6.88
C THR A 115 11.46 -3.75 -7.49
N ALA A 116 12.34 -4.25 -8.37
CA ALA A 116 12.22 -5.60 -8.93
C ALA A 116 12.43 -6.69 -7.86
N GLU A 117 13.39 -6.49 -6.96
CA GLU A 117 13.62 -7.37 -5.80
C GLU A 117 12.42 -7.36 -4.85
N VAL A 118 11.83 -6.18 -4.62
CA VAL A 118 10.60 -6.05 -3.84
C VAL A 118 9.44 -6.79 -4.49
N ASP A 119 9.19 -6.57 -5.78
CA ASP A 119 8.11 -7.21 -6.52
C ASP A 119 8.21 -8.74 -6.41
N ALA A 120 9.41 -9.30 -6.63
CA ALA A 120 9.66 -10.74 -6.51
C ALA A 120 9.40 -11.28 -5.08
N MET A 121 9.81 -10.55 -4.04
CA MET A 121 9.58 -10.95 -2.65
C MET A 121 8.10 -10.91 -2.26
N LEU A 122 7.42 -9.81 -2.59
CA LEU A 122 6.05 -9.54 -2.15
C LEU A 122 4.99 -10.27 -2.96
N ASP A 123 5.25 -10.56 -4.23
CA ASP A 123 4.34 -11.35 -5.06
C ASP A 123 4.62 -12.85 -4.95
N GLY A 124 5.80 -13.22 -4.47
CA GLY A 124 6.23 -14.60 -4.23
C GLY A 124 5.70 -15.23 -2.93
N PRO A 125 6.20 -16.44 -2.59
CA PRO A 125 5.72 -17.22 -1.45
C PRO A 125 5.79 -16.50 -0.11
N MET A 126 6.85 -15.70 0.13
CA MET A 126 7.00 -14.96 1.39
C MET A 126 5.93 -13.89 1.58
N GLY A 127 5.62 -13.13 0.51
CA GLY A 127 4.50 -12.20 0.53
C GLY A 127 3.15 -12.89 0.75
N GLN A 128 2.90 -14.02 0.10
CA GLN A 128 1.67 -14.80 0.33
C GLN A 128 1.55 -15.29 1.77
N GLN A 129 2.65 -15.74 2.39
CA GLN A 129 2.67 -16.12 3.79
C GLN A 129 2.37 -14.94 4.74
N LEU A 130 2.89 -13.74 4.45
CA LEU A 130 2.54 -12.54 5.21
C LEU A 130 1.05 -12.23 5.12
N LEU A 131 0.49 -12.23 3.90
CA LEU A 131 -0.94 -11.95 3.70
C LEU A 131 -1.83 -12.98 4.39
N ALA A 132 -1.45 -14.26 4.39
CA ALA A 132 -2.21 -15.32 5.04
C ALA A 132 -2.31 -15.15 6.57
N LYS A 133 -1.29 -14.57 7.22
CA LYS A 133 -1.31 -14.29 8.68
C LYS A 133 -2.42 -13.30 9.08
N LEU A 134 -2.90 -12.49 8.13
CA LEU A 134 -3.97 -11.52 8.36
C LEU A 134 -5.35 -12.19 8.58
N GLU A 135 -5.55 -13.41 8.08
CA GLU A 135 -6.85 -14.11 8.18
C GLU A 135 -7.25 -14.37 9.63
N ALA A 136 -6.28 -14.74 10.48
CA ALA A 136 -6.46 -14.92 11.91
C ALA A 136 -6.85 -13.62 12.65
N LYS A 137 -6.70 -12.46 11.99
CA LYS A 137 -7.10 -11.14 12.49
C LYS A 137 -8.43 -10.65 11.88
N GLY A 138 -9.12 -11.49 11.11
CA GLY A 138 -10.39 -11.13 10.47
C GLY A 138 -10.19 -10.28 9.21
N LEU A 139 -9.03 -10.37 8.56
CA LEU A 139 -8.65 -9.58 7.40
C LEU A 139 -8.20 -10.50 6.26
N VAL A 140 -8.56 -10.17 5.02
CA VAL A 140 -8.07 -10.86 3.81
C VAL A 140 -7.13 -9.92 3.08
N GLY A 141 -5.87 -10.34 2.93
CA GLY A 141 -4.88 -9.65 2.11
C GLY A 141 -5.12 -9.90 0.62
N LEU A 142 -5.28 -8.83 -0.15
CA LEU A 142 -5.53 -8.88 -1.60
C LEU A 142 -4.31 -8.53 -2.45
N GLY A 143 -3.19 -8.17 -1.82
CA GLY A 143 -1.92 -7.95 -2.48
C GLY A 143 -1.16 -6.76 -1.91
N PHE A 144 0.14 -6.74 -2.21
CA PHE A 144 1.02 -5.63 -1.90
C PHE A 144 1.08 -4.66 -3.07
N TRP A 145 0.84 -3.39 -2.77
CA TRP A 145 0.87 -2.26 -3.70
C TRP A 145 2.07 -1.38 -3.34
N GLU A 146 2.47 -0.42 -4.17
CA GLU A 146 3.69 0.36 -3.94
C GLU A 146 3.38 1.76 -3.39
N ILE A 147 4.09 2.14 -2.32
CA ILE A 147 4.31 3.55 -1.98
C ILE A 147 5.66 4.00 -2.52
N GLY A 148 6.73 3.25 -2.18
CA GLY A 148 8.09 3.45 -2.69
C GLY A 148 9.16 3.54 -1.61
N PHE A 149 10.39 3.86 -2.02
CA PHE A 149 11.51 4.13 -1.12
C PHE A 149 11.33 5.46 -0.41
N ARG A 150 11.58 5.46 0.90
CA ARG A 150 11.31 6.58 1.79
C ARG A 150 12.53 7.47 1.92
N ASN A 151 12.27 8.78 1.92
CA ASN A 151 13.25 9.84 1.99
C ASN A 151 12.93 10.78 3.14
N LEU A 152 13.92 11.53 3.59
CA LEU A 152 13.83 12.35 4.79
C LEU A 152 13.59 13.81 4.43
N THR A 153 12.64 14.46 5.09
CA THR A 153 12.54 15.93 5.05
C THR A 153 12.67 16.51 6.44
N ASN A 154 13.21 17.73 6.52
CA ASN A 154 13.13 18.52 7.74
C ASN A 154 13.17 20.03 7.44
N SER A 155 12.84 20.85 8.43
CA SER A 155 12.86 22.32 8.33
C SER A 155 14.15 22.97 8.86
N LYS A 156 15.06 22.19 9.46
CA LYS A 156 16.18 22.72 10.25
C LYS A 156 17.51 22.76 9.50
N ARG A 157 17.90 21.67 8.83
CA ARG A 157 19.24 21.53 8.21
C ARG A 157 19.30 20.41 7.16
N PRO A 158 20.28 20.42 6.24
CA PRO A 158 20.60 19.24 5.42
C PRO A 158 21.01 18.04 6.30
N ILE A 159 20.76 16.83 5.80
CA ILE A 159 21.23 15.57 6.41
C ILE A 159 22.20 14.93 5.42
N ASP A 160 23.49 15.07 5.65
CA ASP A 160 24.53 14.47 4.80
C ASP A 160 25.08 13.18 5.40
N LYS A 161 24.95 13.03 6.73
CA LYS A 161 25.35 11.84 7.51
C LYS A 161 24.34 11.58 8.62
N TRP A 162 24.31 10.35 9.15
CA TRP A 162 23.30 9.98 10.14
C TRP A 162 23.39 10.80 11.43
N GLU A 163 24.58 11.29 11.80
CA GLU A 163 24.75 12.14 12.98
C GLU A 163 23.98 13.47 12.88
N ASP A 164 23.68 13.94 11.67
CA ASP A 164 22.91 15.15 11.48
C ASP A 164 21.45 14.98 11.92
N LEU A 165 20.98 13.75 12.16
CA LEU A 165 19.65 13.47 12.73
C LEU A 165 19.57 13.78 14.22
N LYS A 166 20.70 13.94 14.91
CA LYS A 166 20.76 14.09 16.37
C LYS A 166 19.84 15.20 16.87
N GLY A 167 18.90 14.83 17.75
CA GLY A 167 17.96 15.72 18.41
C GLY A 167 16.82 16.26 17.52
N LEU A 168 16.74 15.90 16.25
CA LEU A 168 15.57 16.25 15.42
C LEU A 168 14.35 15.47 15.88
N LYS A 169 13.21 16.14 15.98
CA LYS A 169 11.91 15.49 16.16
C LYS A 169 11.41 15.01 14.80
N ILE A 170 11.57 13.72 14.53
CA ILE A 170 11.19 13.12 13.25
C ILE A 170 9.88 12.36 13.45
N ARG A 171 8.85 12.74 12.70
CA ARG A 171 7.65 11.92 12.61
C ARG A 171 7.98 10.63 11.88
N THR A 172 7.53 9.52 12.46
CA THR A 172 7.54 8.21 11.82
C THR A 172 6.11 7.71 11.60
N VAL A 173 5.93 6.80 10.64
CA VAL A 173 4.71 5.98 10.58
C VAL A 173 4.55 5.16 11.87
N GLN A 174 3.32 4.75 12.20
CA GLN A 174 2.99 3.99 13.42
C GLN A 174 3.52 2.54 13.41
N SER A 175 4.83 2.39 13.32
CA SER A 175 5.57 1.14 13.37
C SER A 175 6.70 1.24 14.40
N PRO A 176 6.85 0.27 15.31
CA PRO A 176 7.97 0.20 16.23
C PRO A 176 9.34 0.14 15.53
N VAL A 177 9.40 -0.41 14.31
CA VAL A 177 10.65 -0.56 13.55
C VAL A 177 11.20 0.81 13.15
N PHE A 178 10.35 1.66 12.56
CA PHE A 178 10.71 3.02 12.19
C PHE A 178 11.13 3.85 13.40
N ARG A 179 10.39 3.74 14.50
CA ARG A 179 10.75 4.41 15.75
C ARG A 179 12.14 4.00 16.21
N THR A 180 12.39 2.69 16.30
CA THR A 180 13.68 2.13 16.73
C THR A 180 14.82 2.61 15.83
N PHE A 181 14.61 2.64 14.51
CA PHE A 181 15.60 3.12 13.56
C PHE A 181 16.00 4.58 13.81
N PHE A 182 15.02 5.49 13.88
CA PHE A 182 15.32 6.92 14.06
C PHE A 182 15.82 7.25 15.47
N ASP A 183 15.30 6.60 16.51
CA ASP A 183 15.81 6.74 17.88
C ASP A 183 17.28 6.27 17.97
N HIS A 184 17.64 5.16 17.29
CA HIS A 184 19.02 4.66 17.22
C HIS A 184 19.98 5.64 16.55
N LEU A 185 19.53 6.33 15.50
CA LEU A 185 20.30 7.39 14.82
C LEU A 185 20.34 8.72 15.63
N GLY A 186 19.75 8.75 16.82
CA GLY A 186 19.79 9.89 17.74
C GLY A 186 18.72 10.96 17.47
N ALA A 187 17.76 10.71 16.58
CA ALA A 187 16.56 11.52 16.47
C ALA A 187 15.60 11.23 17.63
N ASN A 188 14.57 12.06 17.78
CA ASN A 188 13.41 11.81 18.63
C ASN A 188 12.24 11.40 17.73
N ALA A 189 12.02 10.09 17.60
CA ALA A 189 10.99 9.57 16.70
C ALA A 189 9.59 9.68 17.33
N GLN A 190 8.66 10.29 16.60
CA GLN A 190 7.28 10.52 17.04
C GLN A 190 6.28 9.84 16.09
N PRO A 191 5.74 8.66 16.45
CA PRO A 191 4.74 7.99 15.65
C PRO A 191 3.41 8.78 15.63
N MET A 192 2.87 9.07 14.44
CA MET A 192 1.53 9.67 14.29
C MET A 192 0.88 9.33 12.94
N PRO A 193 -0.46 9.40 12.82
CA PRO A 193 -1.19 9.21 11.57
C PRO A 193 -0.73 10.20 10.47
N ILE A 194 -0.77 9.77 9.20
CA ILE A 194 -0.30 10.60 8.08
C ILE A 194 -1.12 11.90 7.92
N ASN A 195 -2.41 11.86 8.25
CA ASN A 195 -3.34 12.98 8.17
C ASN A 195 -3.09 14.08 9.22
N GLU A 196 -2.22 13.85 10.21
CA GLU A 196 -1.84 14.83 11.24
C GLU A 196 -0.49 15.50 10.96
N VAL A 197 0.29 14.96 10.01
CA VAL A 197 1.69 15.32 9.81
C VAL A 197 1.86 16.75 9.30
N PHE A 198 1.07 17.17 8.31
CA PHE A 198 1.19 18.52 7.74
C PHE A 198 1.04 19.58 8.83
N SER A 199 -0.04 19.52 9.60
CA SER A 199 -0.28 20.46 10.70
C SER A 199 0.80 20.39 11.78
N ALA A 200 1.32 19.20 12.09
CA ALA A 200 2.40 19.06 13.06
C ALA A 200 3.73 19.69 12.58
N LEU A 201 4.04 19.61 11.27
CA LEU A 201 5.18 20.29 10.65
C LEU A 201 4.98 21.82 10.62
N GLU A 202 3.78 22.26 10.23
CA GLU A 202 3.38 23.67 10.16
C GLU A 202 3.49 24.35 11.53
N MET A 203 3.00 23.70 12.59
CA MET A 203 3.08 24.18 13.96
C MET A 203 4.47 23.96 14.59
N HIS A 204 5.43 23.39 13.87
CA HIS A 204 6.76 23.03 14.35
C HIS A 204 6.75 22.14 15.60
N ALA A 205 5.71 21.32 15.79
CA ALA A 205 5.65 20.29 16.82
C ALA A 205 6.69 19.20 16.56
N ILE A 206 6.91 18.91 15.27
CA ILE A 206 7.96 18.05 14.72
C ILE A 206 8.84 18.86 13.75
N ASP A 207 10.11 18.47 13.65
CA ASP A 207 11.08 19.14 12.78
C ASP A 207 11.07 18.58 11.36
N GLY A 208 10.74 17.30 11.23
CA GLY A 208 10.81 16.57 9.98
C GLY A 208 9.95 15.31 9.95
N GLN A 209 9.94 14.65 8.81
CA GLN A 209 9.22 13.41 8.55
C GLN A 209 9.96 12.59 7.51
N GLU A 210 9.47 11.39 7.25
CA GLU A 210 10.02 10.50 6.23
C GLU A 210 8.91 9.87 5.40
N ASN A 211 9.04 9.88 4.06
CA ASN A 211 8.07 9.31 3.12
C ASN A 211 8.67 9.21 1.69
N PRO A 212 8.04 8.45 0.78
CA PRO A 212 8.39 8.48 -0.63
C PRO A 212 8.11 9.84 -1.27
N ILE A 213 8.83 10.14 -2.36
CA ILE A 213 8.78 11.44 -3.06
C ILE A 213 7.36 11.81 -3.47
N SER A 214 6.61 10.85 -4.00
CA SER A 214 5.23 11.08 -4.43
C SER A 214 4.35 11.59 -3.29
N LEU A 215 4.43 10.98 -2.10
CA LEU A 215 3.67 11.41 -0.93
C LEU A 215 4.15 12.74 -0.35
N ILE A 216 5.46 13.02 -0.37
CA ILE A 216 5.98 14.33 0.08
C ILE A 216 5.33 15.46 -0.73
N ALA A 217 5.21 15.28 -2.04
CA ALA A 217 4.61 16.26 -2.93
C ALA A 217 3.08 16.32 -2.81
N THR A 218 2.36 15.19 -2.84
CA THR A 218 0.88 15.22 -2.76
C THR A 218 0.36 15.66 -1.40
N GLN A 219 1.12 15.42 -0.32
CA GLN A 219 0.83 15.97 1.01
C GLN A 219 1.29 17.42 1.18
N ARG A 220 1.91 18.01 0.15
CA ARG A 220 2.40 19.41 0.14
C ARG A 220 3.41 19.71 1.25
N TYR A 221 4.19 18.72 1.69
CA TYR A 221 5.16 18.94 2.76
C TYR A 221 6.25 19.94 2.40
N ASN A 222 6.51 20.17 1.10
CA ASN A 222 7.40 21.22 0.60
C ASN A 222 7.01 22.64 1.06
N GLU A 223 5.75 22.89 1.43
CA GLU A 223 5.32 24.20 1.95
C GLU A 223 5.80 24.47 3.38
N VAL A 224 6.10 23.40 4.12
CA VAL A 224 6.46 23.45 5.55
C VAL A 224 7.81 22.79 5.84
N GLN A 225 8.54 22.37 4.80
CA GLN A 225 9.83 21.69 4.88
C GLN A 225 10.82 22.28 3.88
N LYS A 226 12.06 22.48 4.32
CA LYS A 226 13.10 23.17 3.53
C LYS A 226 14.12 22.22 2.91
N TYR A 227 14.38 21.09 3.58
CA TYR A 227 15.44 20.15 3.21
C TYR A 227 14.82 18.79 2.89
N LEU A 228 15.28 18.16 1.81
CA LEU A 228 14.96 16.80 1.42
C LEU A 228 16.25 16.01 1.17
N THR A 229 16.44 14.93 1.90
CA THR A 229 17.56 14.00 1.73
C THR A 229 17.06 12.70 1.11
N LEU A 230 17.59 12.38 -0.07
CA LEU A 230 17.38 11.12 -0.77
C LEU A 230 18.16 10.01 -0.05
N SER A 231 17.56 9.52 1.04
CA SER A 231 18.16 8.54 1.94
C SER A 231 17.76 7.11 1.60
N GLU A 232 16.62 6.92 0.92
CA GLU A 232 16.06 5.63 0.48
C GLU A 232 16.19 4.53 1.55
N HIS A 233 15.95 4.90 2.80
CA HIS A 233 16.39 4.13 3.96
C HIS A 233 15.49 2.93 4.24
N ILE A 234 14.21 3.00 3.87
CA ILE A 234 13.23 1.91 4.00
C ILE A 234 12.34 1.94 2.75
N TYR A 235 11.90 0.77 2.28
CA TYR A 235 10.83 0.66 1.28
C TYR A 235 9.49 0.48 1.98
N THR A 236 8.42 1.13 1.50
CA THR A 236 7.06 0.87 1.99
C THR A 236 6.13 0.40 0.89
N ALA A 237 5.42 -0.69 1.20
CA ALA A 237 4.26 -1.16 0.45
C ALA A 237 2.96 -0.67 1.07
N TYR A 238 1.94 -0.49 0.24
CA TYR A 238 0.56 -0.58 0.69
C TYR A 238 0.12 -2.05 0.76
N VAL A 239 -0.92 -2.34 1.54
CA VAL A 239 -1.66 -3.59 1.47
C VAL A 239 -3.12 -3.29 1.21
N LEU A 240 -3.68 -3.84 0.12
CA LEU A 240 -5.11 -3.84 -0.07
C LEU A 240 -5.73 -4.94 0.79
N LEU A 241 -6.63 -4.55 1.68
CA LEU A 241 -7.29 -5.43 2.64
C LEU A 241 -8.78 -5.47 2.38
N MET A 242 -9.38 -6.63 2.63
CA MET A 242 -10.82 -6.81 2.71
C MET A 242 -11.22 -7.37 4.08
N SER A 243 -12.38 -6.95 4.58
CA SER A 243 -13.01 -7.58 5.75
C SER A 243 -13.21 -9.07 5.51
N LYS A 244 -12.70 -9.93 6.40
CA LYS A 244 -12.95 -11.37 6.30
C LYS A 244 -14.44 -11.71 6.40
N LYS A 245 -15.19 -11.00 7.24
CA LYS A 245 -16.64 -11.14 7.36
C LYS A 245 -17.34 -10.89 6.02
N THR A 246 -16.96 -9.83 5.30
CA THR A 246 -17.52 -9.54 3.97
C THR A 246 -17.05 -10.56 2.95
N TRP A 247 -15.76 -10.93 2.97
CA TRP A 247 -15.19 -11.94 2.07
C TRP A 247 -15.88 -13.30 2.16
N ASP A 248 -16.16 -13.75 3.38
CA ASP A 248 -16.83 -15.03 3.65
C ASP A 248 -18.31 -15.02 3.20
N SER A 249 -18.90 -13.83 2.99
CA SER A 249 -20.25 -13.67 2.42
C SER A 249 -20.30 -13.65 0.90
N LEU A 250 -19.15 -13.62 0.21
CA LEU A 250 -19.09 -13.71 -1.25
C LEU A 250 -19.22 -15.17 -1.69
N ASP A 251 -19.66 -15.41 -2.92
CA ASP A 251 -19.47 -16.72 -3.55
C ASP A 251 -18.06 -16.85 -4.17
N ASP A 252 -17.72 -18.03 -4.70
CA ASP A 252 -16.40 -18.28 -5.30
C ASP A 252 -16.13 -17.42 -6.54
N ALA A 253 -17.15 -17.13 -7.34
CA ALA A 253 -17.00 -16.31 -8.54
C ALA A 253 -16.71 -14.85 -8.16
N GLN A 254 -17.44 -14.31 -7.18
CA GLN A 254 -17.22 -12.98 -6.63
C GLN A 254 -15.84 -12.86 -5.96
N ARG A 255 -15.41 -13.87 -5.19
CA ARG A 255 -14.04 -13.92 -4.63
C ARG A 255 -12.98 -13.88 -5.72
N ALA A 256 -13.15 -14.65 -6.79
CA ALA A 256 -12.24 -14.67 -7.93
C ALA A 256 -12.20 -13.31 -8.65
N GLN A 257 -13.36 -12.67 -8.84
CA GLN A 257 -13.46 -11.32 -9.43
C GLN A 257 -12.73 -10.27 -8.58
N VAL A 258 -12.91 -10.29 -7.25
CA VAL A 258 -12.20 -9.39 -6.33
C VAL A 258 -10.69 -9.57 -6.43
N ARG A 259 -10.19 -10.82 -6.40
CA ARG A 259 -8.74 -11.07 -6.52
C ARG A 259 -8.18 -10.62 -7.87
N LYS A 260 -8.89 -10.92 -8.96
CA LYS A 260 -8.47 -10.53 -10.31
C LYS A 260 -8.40 -9.01 -10.44
N ALA A 261 -9.43 -8.29 -9.98
CA ALA A 261 -9.43 -6.83 -10.00
C ALA A 261 -8.30 -6.24 -9.15
N ALA A 262 -8.02 -6.82 -7.98
CA ALA A 262 -6.92 -6.40 -7.11
C ALA A 262 -5.55 -6.62 -7.77
N GLU A 263 -5.37 -7.72 -8.50
CA GLU A 263 -4.15 -8.05 -9.23
C GLU A 263 -3.90 -7.09 -10.41
N GLN A 264 -4.94 -6.80 -11.20
CA GLN A 264 -4.86 -5.84 -12.31
C GLN A 264 -4.52 -4.44 -11.79
N ALA A 265 -5.27 -3.96 -10.80
CA ALA A 265 -5.04 -2.67 -10.19
C ALA A 265 -3.66 -2.56 -9.53
N ARG A 266 -3.13 -3.64 -8.94
CA ARG A 266 -1.76 -3.66 -8.39
C ARG A 266 -0.73 -3.30 -9.45
N GLY A 267 -0.79 -3.92 -10.64
CA GLY A 267 0.18 -3.68 -11.71
C GLY A 267 0.20 -2.22 -12.13
N GLU A 268 -0.98 -1.69 -12.46
CA GLU A 268 -1.16 -0.30 -12.87
C GLU A 268 -0.79 0.69 -11.75
N GLN A 269 -1.17 0.39 -10.50
CA GLN A 269 -0.85 1.23 -9.35
C GLN A 269 0.66 1.32 -9.11
N ARG A 270 1.40 0.21 -9.24
CA ARG A 270 2.86 0.22 -9.09
C ARG A 270 3.52 1.07 -10.17
N GLU A 271 3.07 1.00 -11.41
CA GLU A 271 3.55 1.87 -12.49
C GLU A 271 3.29 3.35 -12.20
N LEU A 272 2.08 3.69 -11.73
CA LEU A 272 1.72 5.04 -11.30
C LEU A 272 2.63 5.53 -10.16
N ALA A 273 2.86 4.70 -9.14
CA ALA A 273 3.71 5.06 -8.01
C ALA A 273 5.16 5.31 -8.43
N ARG A 274 5.73 4.44 -9.27
CA ARG A 274 7.11 4.57 -9.77
C ARG A 274 7.28 5.84 -10.59
N LYS A 275 6.34 6.08 -11.51
CA LYS A 275 6.31 7.30 -12.32
C LYS A 275 6.21 8.54 -11.43
N ALA A 276 5.30 8.55 -10.47
CA ALA A 276 5.12 9.66 -9.55
C ALA A 276 6.35 9.91 -8.66
N ASN A 277 7.00 8.86 -8.14
CA ASN A 277 8.22 8.98 -7.33
C ASN A 277 9.41 9.52 -8.15
N SER A 278 9.47 9.22 -9.45
CA SER A 278 10.48 9.78 -10.35
C SER A 278 10.19 11.23 -10.75
N GLU A 279 8.96 11.52 -11.18
CA GLU A 279 8.60 12.83 -11.78
C GLU A 279 8.46 13.93 -10.72
N LYS A 280 7.88 13.62 -9.54
CA LYS A 280 7.62 14.63 -8.51
C LYS A 280 8.87 15.14 -7.80
N LEU A 281 10.03 14.50 -7.99
CA LEU A 281 11.29 15.02 -7.46
C LEU A 281 11.65 16.38 -8.08
N ALA A 282 11.37 16.56 -9.37
CA ALA A 282 11.58 17.84 -10.05
C ALA A 282 10.66 18.92 -9.47
N GLU A 283 9.38 18.62 -9.27
CA GLU A 283 8.40 19.50 -8.63
C GLU A 283 8.87 19.98 -7.23
N LEU A 284 9.39 19.06 -6.40
CA LEU A 284 9.90 19.41 -5.08
C LEU A 284 11.12 20.33 -5.17
N LYS A 285 12.05 20.10 -6.11
CA LYS A 285 13.20 20.99 -6.34
C LYS A 285 12.76 22.37 -6.81
N ASP A 286 11.83 22.42 -7.77
CA ASP A 286 11.32 23.67 -8.36
C ASP A 286 10.51 24.50 -7.34
N SER A 287 9.93 23.85 -6.33
CA SER A 287 9.29 24.53 -5.19
C SER A 287 10.28 25.19 -4.22
N GLY A 288 11.59 25.02 -4.43
CA GLY A 288 12.65 25.65 -3.64
C GLY A 288 13.24 24.78 -2.52
N MET A 289 12.86 23.51 -2.43
CA MET A 289 13.49 22.59 -1.46
C MET A 289 14.97 22.38 -1.79
N GLN A 290 15.80 22.35 -0.74
CA GLN A 290 17.20 21.94 -0.86
C GLN A 290 17.28 20.42 -0.84
N VAL A 291 17.56 19.83 -2.00
CA VAL A 291 17.63 18.39 -2.18
C VAL A 291 19.09 17.92 -2.21
N ASN A 292 19.45 17.00 -1.32
CA ASN A 292 20.74 16.32 -1.31
C ASN A 292 20.57 14.80 -1.38
N ALA A 293 21.59 14.10 -1.89
CA ALA A 293 21.70 12.64 -1.80
C ALA A 293 22.88 12.30 -0.88
N LEU A 294 22.80 11.15 -0.21
CA LEU A 294 23.92 10.64 0.57
C LEU A 294 25.07 10.25 -0.37
N SER A 295 26.31 10.59 -0.01
CA SER A 295 27.47 9.99 -0.70
C SER A 295 27.49 8.48 -0.45
N ASP A 296 28.18 7.72 -1.29
CA ASP A 296 28.29 6.26 -1.12
C ASP A 296 28.86 5.89 0.26
N GLU A 297 29.85 6.65 0.73
CA GLU A 297 30.43 6.44 2.06
C GLU A 297 29.41 6.71 3.18
N GLN A 298 28.64 7.80 3.07
CA GLN A 298 27.63 8.11 4.09
C GLN A 298 26.46 7.13 4.03
N ARG A 299 26.03 6.73 2.85
CA ARG A 299 25.03 5.67 2.66
C ARG A 299 25.48 4.37 3.31
N GLN A 300 26.74 3.97 3.13
CA GLN A 300 27.27 2.78 3.78
C GLN A 300 27.27 2.89 5.30
N ARG A 301 27.58 4.07 5.86
CA ARG A 301 27.48 4.30 7.31
C ARG A 301 26.04 4.19 7.83
N PHE A 302 25.06 4.66 7.07
CA PHE A 302 23.64 4.43 7.37
C PHE A 302 23.28 2.93 7.34
N VAL A 303 23.76 2.19 6.33
CA VAL A 303 23.58 0.73 6.23
C VAL A 303 24.17 0.01 7.44
N ASP A 304 25.33 0.44 7.94
CA ASP A 304 25.96 -0.18 9.11
C ASP A 304 25.17 0.07 10.40
N GLN A 305 24.58 1.25 10.59
CA GLN A 305 23.63 1.50 11.69
C GLN A 305 22.34 0.69 11.52
N ALA A 306 21.85 0.55 10.29
CA ALA A 306 20.67 -0.24 9.96
C ALA A 306 20.80 -1.72 10.32
N LYS A 307 22.01 -2.31 10.25
CA LYS A 307 22.28 -3.69 10.72
C LYS A 307 22.00 -3.86 12.20
N VAL A 308 22.44 -2.91 13.04
CA VAL A 308 22.20 -2.93 14.49
C VAL A 308 20.70 -2.90 14.79
N VAL A 309 19.97 -2.03 14.09
CA VAL A 309 18.50 -1.92 14.25
C VAL A 309 17.80 -3.17 13.74
N THR A 310 18.26 -3.75 12.64
CA THR A 310 17.72 -5.00 12.09
C THR A 310 17.85 -6.12 13.12
N GLU A 311 19.02 -6.30 13.74
CA GLU A 311 19.23 -7.29 14.79
C GLU A 311 18.30 -7.06 15.99
N GLN A 312 18.16 -5.81 16.45
CA GLN A 312 17.25 -5.45 17.56
C GLN A 312 15.79 -5.77 17.24
N VAL A 313 15.33 -5.42 16.05
CA VAL A 313 13.92 -5.57 15.64
C VAL A 313 13.58 -7.02 15.33
N SER A 314 14.48 -7.75 14.66
CA SER A 314 14.29 -9.16 14.33
C SER A 314 14.08 -10.03 15.56
N GLY A 315 14.64 -9.68 16.72
CA GLY A 315 14.39 -10.40 17.98
C GLY A 315 12.94 -10.34 18.48
N SER A 316 12.12 -9.45 17.93
CA SER A 316 10.68 -9.34 18.23
C SER A 316 9.77 -10.06 17.24
N ILE A 317 10.35 -10.56 16.14
CA ILE A 317 9.68 -11.28 15.05
C ILE A 317 9.99 -12.77 15.22
N ASP A 318 9.11 -13.64 14.71
CA ASP A 318 9.38 -15.06 14.65
C ASP A 318 10.70 -15.36 13.91
N ALA A 319 11.61 -16.08 14.58
CA ALA A 319 12.97 -16.27 14.09
C ALA A 319 13.03 -17.16 12.84
N GLU A 320 12.16 -18.17 12.75
CA GLU A 320 12.05 -19.02 11.56
C GLU A 320 11.57 -18.19 10.36
N PHE A 321 10.58 -17.33 10.58
CA PHE A 321 10.09 -16.42 9.55
C PHE A 321 11.16 -15.43 9.06
N VAL A 322 11.91 -14.82 9.98
CA VAL A 322 13.03 -13.91 9.63
C VAL A 322 14.09 -14.67 8.83
N SER A 323 14.45 -15.88 9.25
CA SER A 323 15.42 -16.72 8.54
C SER A 323 14.93 -17.05 7.12
N ALA A 324 13.67 -17.47 6.97
CA ALA A 324 13.07 -17.78 5.68
C ALA A 324 13.04 -16.55 4.75
N TRP A 325 12.68 -15.38 5.31
CA TRP A 325 12.70 -14.10 4.61
C TRP A 325 14.08 -13.75 4.07
N GLN A 326 15.11 -13.85 4.92
CA GLN A 326 16.49 -13.57 4.53
C GLN A 326 17.03 -14.58 3.50
N THR A 327 16.69 -15.87 3.65
CA THR A 327 17.07 -16.91 2.68
C THR A 327 16.45 -16.63 1.31
N GLU A 328 15.16 -16.28 1.26
CA GLU A 328 14.50 -15.97 -0.02
C GLU A 328 15.09 -14.71 -0.68
N LEU A 329 15.35 -13.67 0.11
CA LEU A 329 15.98 -12.45 -0.38
C LEU A 329 17.38 -12.73 -0.97
N GLN A 330 18.19 -13.55 -0.29
CA GLN A 330 19.51 -13.97 -0.79
C GLN A 330 19.38 -14.83 -2.05
N ARG A 331 18.40 -15.73 -2.11
CA ARG A 331 18.13 -16.56 -3.30
C ARG A 331 17.81 -15.69 -4.51
N LEU A 332 16.97 -14.67 -4.35
CA LEU A 332 16.61 -13.74 -5.43
C LEU A 332 17.83 -12.92 -5.90
N ARG A 333 18.73 -12.55 -4.99
CA ARG A 333 19.99 -11.86 -5.35
C ARG A 333 20.98 -12.74 -6.10
N GLY A 334 21.03 -14.03 -5.79
CA GLY A 334 21.91 -14.99 -6.47
C GLY A 334 21.33 -15.53 -7.78
N ALA A 335 20.05 -15.29 -8.05
CA ALA A 335 19.36 -15.73 -9.27
C ALA A 335 19.39 -14.69 -10.41
N ASN A 336 19.88 -13.46 -10.13
CA ASN A 336 19.90 -12.33 -11.05
C ASN A 336 21.30 -12.05 -11.61
#